data_AF-A0A2N9I2A5-F1
#
_entry.id   AF-A0A2N9I2A5-F1
#
_cell.length_a   1.000
_cell.length_b   1.000
_cell.length_c   1.000
_cell.angle_alpha   90.00
_cell.angle_beta   90.00
_cell.angle_gamma   90.00
#
_symmetry.space_group_name_H-M   'P 1'
#
loop_
_entity.id
_entity.type
_entity.pdbx_description
1 polymer ?
#
loop_
_entity_poly.entity_id
_entity_poly.type
_entity_poly.pdbx_seq_one_letter_code
_entity_poly.pdbx_strand_id
1 'polypeptide(L)'
;MAPKKSVSSEDPRKKRLKSKASRDEPPSLDKSFASSEYLVRFHDDISRRTVVFGKIVDFPYFANHHIHIRELFQAQGWENFLSTRQKQYTTLVKHFYTHFQFIHGKISSYVKGKSISLPHSTLASILGVPRTGAQRYTTNSWVQFEGYDPLESIRQMCGNPNIQELSRPKIADLTLESRLIHHIIAHNILPRSGSYEYTSYLDLFIMWAILNKVKLDLAFYIAWHMETCVNKKNGALPYGLHITTILNHFGVDFSGEKETRDVSHKDVYGETTMRTNELKLKLQGMKNQCKRIKSLEAHLLGSSRMNEDNFQLVLGRLDSLATSMGNIQTSIDNFSAMVTRKFSTYDEQFGTLETSIQEINERLINQGI
;
A
#
# COMPACT_ATOMS: atom_id res chain seq x y z
N MET A 1 -69.95 12.15 -75.62
CA MET A 1 -68.53 11.73 -75.75
C MET A 1 -67.65 12.81 -75.16
N ALA A 2 -66.94 12.52 -74.08
CA ALA A 2 -66.01 13.43 -73.40
C ALA A 2 -64.56 13.14 -73.83
N PRO A 3 -63.63 14.12 -73.68
CA PRO A 3 -62.47 13.86 -72.81
C PRO A 3 -61.98 15.07 -71.99
N LYS A 4 -61.07 14.75 -71.06
CA LYS A 4 -60.60 15.44 -69.85
C LYS A 4 -59.59 16.60 -70.08
N LYS A 5 -59.57 17.58 -69.16
CA LYS A 5 -58.38 18.36 -68.76
C LYS A 5 -58.44 18.67 -67.26
N SER A 6 -57.30 18.54 -66.56
CA SER A 6 -57.13 18.67 -65.11
C SER A 6 -56.22 19.84 -64.73
N VAL A 7 -56.77 20.73 -63.90
CA VAL A 7 -56.28 21.55 -62.75
C VAL A 7 -54.78 21.91 -62.62
N SER A 8 -54.53 23.21 -62.40
CA SER A 8 -53.25 23.85 -62.00
C SER A 8 -53.14 24.07 -60.49
N SER A 9 -51.91 24.12 -59.95
CA SER A 9 -51.61 24.62 -58.60
C SER A 9 -50.29 25.40 -58.59
N GLU A 10 -50.33 26.68 -58.21
CA GLU A 10 -49.18 27.57 -57.98
C GLU A 10 -48.84 27.71 -56.49
N ASP A 11 -47.54 27.88 -56.20
CA ASP A 11 -46.90 28.31 -54.94
C ASP A 11 -46.69 29.83 -54.98
N PRO A 12 -46.68 30.60 -53.86
CA PRO A 12 -45.37 30.98 -53.30
C PRO A 12 -45.28 31.28 -51.77
N ARG A 13 -44.19 30.75 -51.17
CA ARG A 13 -43.21 31.42 -50.25
C ARG A 13 -43.64 31.93 -48.86
N LYS A 14 -43.19 31.19 -47.82
CA LYS A 14 -43.18 31.57 -46.39
C LYS A 14 -42.02 32.52 -46.00
N LYS A 15 -42.34 33.56 -45.21
CA LYS A 15 -41.41 34.51 -44.55
C LYS A 15 -40.56 33.82 -43.47
N ARG A 16 -39.23 34.06 -43.48
CA ARG A 16 -38.26 33.71 -42.42
C ARG A 16 -38.30 34.76 -41.29
N LEU A 17 -38.59 34.33 -40.07
CA LEU A 17 -38.31 35.07 -38.83
C LEU A 17 -36.83 34.90 -38.47
N LYS A 18 -36.12 36.01 -38.23
CA LYS A 18 -34.74 36.04 -37.71
C LYS A 18 -34.80 35.99 -36.17
N SER A 19 -34.33 34.91 -35.54
CA SER A 19 -33.96 34.90 -34.13
C SER A 19 -32.48 35.28 -33.99
N LYS A 20 -32.21 36.26 -33.12
CA LYS A 20 -30.86 36.65 -32.69
C LYS A 20 -30.32 35.52 -31.80
N ALA A 21 -29.26 34.85 -32.24
CA ALA A 21 -28.50 33.95 -31.38
C ALA A 21 -27.68 34.79 -30.39
N SER A 22 -27.93 34.59 -29.09
CA SER A 22 -27.02 34.98 -28.02
C SER A 22 -25.70 34.26 -28.26
N ARG A 23 -24.59 34.99 -28.23
CA ARG A 23 -23.26 34.38 -28.16
C ARG A 23 -23.17 33.71 -26.79
N ASP A 24 -23.13 32.39 -26.78
CA ASP A 24 -22.77 31.63 -25.60
C ASP A 24 -21.37 32.08 -25.16
N GLU A 25 -21.28 32.61 -23.95
CA GLU A 25 -20.02 32.73 -23.22
C GLU A 25 -19.40 31.33 -23.11
N PRO A 26 -18.08 31.17 -23.34
CA PRO A 26 -17.44 29.87 -23.16
C PRO A 26 -17.67 29.40 -21.71
N PRO A 27 -17.96 28.11 -21.48
CA PRO A 27 -18.15 27.60 -20.14
C PRO A 27 -16.93 27.94 -19.31
N SER A 28 -17.12 28.66 -18.20
CA SER A 28 -16.05 29.01 -17.29
C SER A 28 -15.32 27.72 -16.91
N LEU A 29 -14.04 27.61 -17.27
CA LEU A 29 -13.23 26.46 -16.85
C LEU A 29 -13.39 26.33 -15.34
N ASP A 30 -13.79 25.13 -14.90
CA ASP A 30 -13.70 24.75 -13.50
C ASP A 30 -12.27 25.08 -13.03
N LYS A 31 -12.14 25.98 -12.05
CA LYS A 31 -10.86 26.44 -11.50
C LYS A 31 -10.03 25.30 -10.89
N SER A 32 -10.58 24.09 -10.86
CA SER A 32 -9.91 22.85 -10.46
C SER A 32 -8.80 22.39 -11.42
N PHE A 33 -8.84 22.77 -12.71
CA PHE A 33 -7.86 22.32 -13.71
C PHE A 33 -7.14 23.50 -14.38
N ALA A 34 -5.81 23.35 -14.56
CA ALA A 34 -4.99 24.39 -15.17
C ALA A 34 -5.21 24.54 -16.69
N SER A 35 -5.69 23.49 -17.36
CA SER A 35 -6.02 23.49 -18.79
C SER A 35 -6.99 22.36 -19.14
N SER A 36 -7.55 22.37 -20.36
CA SER A 36 -8.40 21.28 -20.87
C SER A 36 -7.68 19.94 -21.00
N GLU A 37 -6.36 19.95 -21.24
CA GLU A 37 -5.54 18.74 -21.30
C GLU A 37 -5.52 18.01 -19.94
N TYR A 38 -5.41 18.75 -18.84
CA TYR A 38 -5.45 18.17 -17.49
C TYR A 38 -6.82 17.63 -17.12
N LEU A 39 -7.91 18.24 -17.62
CA LEU A 39 -9.26 17.70 -17.46
C LEU A 39 -9.38 16.32 -18.16
N VAL A 40 -8.89 16.21 -19.40
CA VAL A 40 -8.86 14.94 -20.14
C VAL A 40 -8.02 13.90 -19.38
N ARG A 41 -6.79 14.25 -18.98
CA ARG A 41 -5.91 13.36 -18.20
C ARG A 41 -6.55 12.90 -16.89
N PHE A 42 -7.29 13.78 -16.21
CA PHE A 42 -8.01 13.39 -14.99
C PHE A 42 -9.03 12.29 -15.30
N HIS A 43 -9.90 12.51 -16.29
CA HIS A 43 -10.96 11.55 -16.60
C HIS A 43 -10.42 10.23 -17.14
N ASP A 44 -9.45 10.28 -18.05
CA ASP A 44 -8.95 9.11 -18.77
C ASP A 44 -7.96 8.29 -17.94
N ASP A 45 -7.04 8.95 -17.23
CA ASP A 45 -5.91 8.26 -16.60
C ASP A 45 -5.99 8.17 -15.08
N ILE A 46 -6.55 9.18 -14.40
CA ILE A 46 -6.38 9.35 -12.94
C ILE A 46 -7.64 9.02 -12.13
N SER A 47 -8.83 9.39 -12.64
CA SER A 47 -10.09 9.39 -11.89
C SER A 47 -10.45 8.02 -11.31
N ARG A 48 -10.14 6.93 -12.01
CA ARG A 48 -10.46 5.55 -11.62
C ARG A 48 -9.37 4.88 -10.78
N ARG A 49 -8.22 5.52 -10.61
CA ARG A 49 -7.09 4.92 -9.88
C ARG A 49 -7.35 4.95 -8.38
N THR A 50 -6.92 3.90 -7.69
CA THR A 50 -6.99 3.81 -6.23
C THR A 50 -5.90 4.66 -5.61
N VAL A 51 -6.22 5.42 -4.56
CA VAL A 51 -5.24 6.14 -3.74
C VAL A 51 -4.86 5.28 -2.54
N VAL A 52 -3.56 5.05 -2.36
CA VAL A 52 -3.03 4.27 -1.24
C VAL A 52 -2.86 5.19 -0.03
N PHE A 53 -3.56 4.85 1.06
CA PHE A 53 -3.56 5.62 2.30
C PHE A 53 -2.22 5.56 3.04
N GLY A 54 -1.64 4.36 3.17
CA GLY A 54 -0.47 4.09 3.99
C GLY A 54 -0.81 3.42 5.32
N LYS A 55 0.18 3.28 6.19
CA LYS A 55 0.07 2.73 7.55
C LYS A 55 0.90 3.56 8.53
N ILE A 56 0.38 3.73 9.73
CA ILE A 56 1.02 4.52 10.79
C ILE A 56 1.78 3.57 11.71
N VAL A 57 3.03 3.88 12.00
CA VAL A 57 3.87 3.12 12.93
C VAL A 57 3.78 3.77 14.30
N ASP A 58 3.33 3.00 15.30
CA ASP A 58 3.29 3.42 16.70
C ASP A 58 4.63 3.08 17.38
N PHE A 59 5.64 3.94 17.19
CA PHE A 59 6.96 3.73 17.79
C PHE A 59 6.94 3.63 19.33
N PRO A 60 6.12 4.39 20.08
CA PRO A 60 5.92 4.16 21.51
C PRO A 60 5.53 2.72 21.84
N TYR A 61 4.58 2.13 21.10
CA TYR A 61 4.24 0.72 21.27
C TYR A 61 5.45 -0.20 21.08
N PHE A 62 6.22 -0.05 20.01
CA PHE A 62 7.40 -0.90 19.74
C PHE A 62 8.48 -0.75 20.81
N ALA A 63 8.71 0.47 21.31
CA ALA A 63 9.67 0.74 22.37
C ALA A 63 9.30 0.02 23.68
N ASN A 64 8.03 0.07 24.06
CA ASN A 64 7.53 -0.53 25.29
C ASN A 64 7.54 -2.07 25.26
N HIS A 65 7.62 -2.68 24.08
CA HIS A 65 7.67 -4.13 23.88
C HIS A 65 9.08 -4.62 23.51
N HIS A 66 10.11 -3.77 23.63
CA HIS A 66 11.51 -4.09 23.31
C HIS A 66 11.72 -4.63 21.88
N ILE A 67 10.92 -4.14 20.92
CA ILE A 67 11.05 -4.53 19.51
C ILE A 67 12.03 -3.57 18.83
N HIS A 68 13.15 -4.10 18.32
CA HIS A 68 14.29 -3.33 17.76
C HIS A 68 13.98 -2.51 16.50
N ILE A 69 12.79 -2.68 15.92
CA ILE A 69 12.30 -1.95 14.73
C ILE A 69 12.40 -0.44 14.89
N ARG A 70 12.12 0.10 16.10
CA ARG A 70 12.21 1.54 16.35
C ARG A 70 13.62 2.06 16.08
N GLU A 71 14.64 1.39 16.62
CA GLU A 71 16.03 1.80 16.47
C GLU A 71 16.47 1.82 15.00
N LEU A 72 15.97 0.87 14.20
CA LEU A 72 16.28 0.80 12.77
C LEU A 72 15.71 2.01 12.01
N PHE A 73 14.45 2.39 12.26
CA PHE A 73 13.83 3.55 11.61
C PHE A 73 14.28 4.89 12.19
N GLN A 74 14.67 4.93 13.46
CA GLN A 74 15.39 6.05 14.07
C GLN A 74 16.75 6.27 13.42
N ALA A 75 17.49 5.18 13.19
CA ALA A 75 18.74 5.22 12.46
C ALA A 75 18.55 5.71 11.02
N GLN A 76 17.34 5.72 10.46
CA GLN A 76 17.04 6.38 9.18
C GLN A 76 16.59 7.85 9.34
N GLY A 77 16.01 8.21 10.49
CA GLY A 77 15.36 9.51 10.71
C GLY A 77 13.96 9.57 10.11
N TRP A 78 13.26 8.44 10.03
CA TRP A 78 11.95 8.33 9.37
C TRP A 78 10.77 8.27 10.35
N GLU A 79 11.01 8.47 11.65
CA GLU A 79 9.96 8.36 12.67
C GLU A 79 8.79 9.31 12.40
N ASN A 80 9.06 10.60 12.14
CA ASN A 80 8.04 11.60 11.87
C ASN A 80 7.15 11.21 10.67
N PHE A 81 7.78 10.78 9.58
CA PHE A 81 7.09 10.31 8.38
C PHE A 81 6.20 9.09 8.70
N LEU A 82 6.75 8.07 9.34
CA LEU A 82 6.03 6.82 9.62
C LEU A 82 4.95 6.96 10.69
N SER A 83 5.02 7.96 11.56
CA SER A 83 4.02 8.23 12.60
C SER A 83 3.01 9.33 12.23
N THR A 84 3.11 9.92 11.03
CA THR A 84 2.21 11.01 10.62
C THR A 84 0.76 10.53 10.61
N ARG A 85 -0.10 11.20 11.38
CA ARG A 85 -1.55 11.00 11.34
C ARG A 85 -2.17 12.13 10.55
N GLN A 86 -2.84 11.81 9.45
CA GLN A 86 -3.54 12.80 8.67
C GLN A 86 -4.75 12.20 7.94
N LYS A 87 -5.78 13.03 7.76
CA LYS A 87 -6.97 12.71 6.96
C LYS A 87 -6.62 12.57 5.48
N GLN A 88 -7.30 11.71 4.74
CA GLN A 88 -7.14 11.61 3.29
C GLN A 88 -8.31 12.23 2.54
N TYR A 89 -7.97 13.15 1.61
CA TYR A 89 -8.88 13.74 0.65
C TYR A 89 -8.57 13.21 -0.75
N THR A 90 -9.23 12.11 -1.13
CA THR A 90 -8.89 11.36 -2.36
C THR A 90 -9.02 12.20 -3.62
N THR A 91 -10.03 13.08 -3.69
CA THR A 91 -10.22 13.99 -4.83
C THR A 91 -9.03 14.93 -4.99
N LEU A 92 -8.58 15.55 -3.90
CA LEU A 92 -7.42 16.45 -3.93
C LEU A 92 -6.12 15.71 -4.28
N VAL A 93 -5.94 14.50 -3.75
CA VAL A 93 -4.78 13.66 -4.11
C VAL A 93 -4.80 13.34 -5.61
N LYS A 94 -5.97 13.06 -6.19
CA LYS A 94 -6.10 12.84 -7.63
C LYS A 94 -5.83 14.11 -8.43
N HIS A 95 -6.30 15.28 -8.00
CA HIS A 95 -5.96 16.55 -8.64
C HIS A 95 -4.45 16.83 -8.61
N PHE A 96 -3.78 16.49 -7.50
CA PHE A 96 -2.33 16.56 -7.40
C PHE A 96 -1.66 15.68 -8.45
N TYR A 97 -2.11 14.43 -8.61
CA TYR A 97 -1.55 13.49 -9.60
C TYR A 97 -1.88 13.83 -11.05
N THR A 98 -3.04 14.43 -11.31
CA THR A 98 -3.39 14.93 -12.64
C THR A 98 -2.38 15.95 -13.12
N HIS A 99 -1.97 16.88 -12.26
CA HIS A 99 -0.99 17.91 -12.59
C HIS A 99 0.45 17.51 -12.25
N PHE A 100 0.68 16.27 -11.82
CA PHE A 100 2.01 15.82 -11.42
C PHE A 100 2.95 15.79 -12.61
N GLN A 101 4.11 16.41 -12.41
CA GLN A 101 5.28 16.33 -13.27
C GLN A 101 6.52 16.16 -12.39
N PHE A 102 7.46 15.34 -12.84
CA PHE A 102 8.78 15.20 -12.21
C PHE A 102 9.84 15.51 -13.24
N ILE A 103 10.52 16.64 -13.06
CA ILE A 103 11.50 17.16 -14.04
C ILE A 103 12.73 17.63 -13.25
N HIS A 104 13.91 17.15 -13.65
CA HIS A 104 15.19 17.50 -13.03
C HIS A 104 15.21 17.36 -11.49
N GLY A 105 14.62 16.29 -10.95
CA GLY A 105 14.62 16.04 -9.50
C GLY A 105 13.66 16.94 -8.70
N LYS A 106 12.70 17.57 -9.37
CA LYS A 106 11.69 18.43 -8.77
C LYS A 106 10.30 17.96 -9.17
N ILE A 107 9.43 17.79 -8.17
CA ILE A 107 8.00 17.55 -8.40
C ILE A 107 7.31 18.91 -8.57
N SER A 108 6.44 19.03 -9.56
CA SER A 108 5.49 20.13 -9.68
C SER A 108 4.06 19.62 -9.83
N SER A 109 3.11 20.40 -9.31
CA SER A 109 1.68 20.11 -9.41
C SER A 109 0.86 21.39 -9.25
N TYR A 110 -0.46 21.29 -9.41
CA TYR A 110 -1.42 22.37 -9.24
C TYR A 110 -2.71 21.83 -8.64
N VAL A 111 -3.18 22.43 -7.55
CA VAL A 111 -4.43 22.02 -6.88
C VAL A 111 -5.17 23.25 -6.35
N LYS A 112 -6.44 23.42 -6.74
CA LYS A 112 -7.34 24.50 -6.30
C LYS A 112 -6.69 25.89 -6.29
N GLY A 113 -6.10 26.31 -7.41
CA GLY A 113 -5.48 27.64 -7.50
C GLY A 113 -4.05 27.73 -6.97
N LYS A 114 -3.50 26.67 -6.37
CA LYS A 114 -2.16 26.67 -5.77
C LYS A 114 -1.18 25.89 -6.63
N SER A 115 -0.13 26.58 -7.09
CA SER A 115 1.03 25.94 -7.71
C SER A 115 1.92 25.32 -6.64
N ILE A 116 2.25 24.05 -6.81
CA ILE A 116 3.06 23.27 -5.89
C ILE A 116 4.42 23.02 -6.54
N SER A 117 5.49 23.39 -5.87
CA SER A 117 6.87 23.18 -6.31
C SER A 117 7.66 22.51 -5.19
N LEU A 118 8.06 21.27 -5.43
CA LEU A 118 8.65 20.36 -4.45
C LEU A 118 10.00 19.86 -4.95
N PRO A 119 11.07 20.68 -4.84
CA PRO A 119 12.42 20.12 -4.89
C PRO A 119 12.58 19.16 -3.71
N HIS A 120 13.51 18.20 -3.83
CA HIS A 120 13.67 17.19 -2.78
C HIS A 120 13.91 17.78 -1.37
N SER A 121 14.58 18.93 -1.26
CA SER A 121 14.79 19.64 0.01
C SER A 121 13.49 20.10 0.67
N THR A 122 12.60 20.73 -0.10
CA THR A 122 11.27 21.15 0.38
C THR A 122 10.42 19.94 0.74
N LEU A 123 10.42 18.90 -0.10
CA LEU A 123 9.70 17.66 0.20
C LEU A 123 10.17 17.04 1.52
N ALA A 124 11.49 16.92 1.72
CA ALA A 124 12.05 16.37 2.95
C ALA A 124 11.70 17.21 4.18
N SER A 125 11.76 18.54 4.06
CA SER A 125 11.39 19.46 5.14
C SER A 125 9.92 19.32 5.53
N ILE A 126 9.00 19.24 4.56
CA ILE A 126 7.55 19.07 4.83
C ILE A 126 7.29 17.73 5.52
N LEU A 127 7.97 16.67 5.08
CA LEU A 127 7.79 15.32 5.61
C LEU A 127 8.60 15.04 6.89
N GLY A 128 9.41 16.01 7.34
CA GLY A 128 10.23 15.89 8.54
C GLY A 128 11.28 14.77 8.46
N VAL A 129 11.89 14.57 7.28
CA VAL A 129 12.91 13.52 7.05
C VAL A 129 14.26 14.11 6.61
N PRO A 130 15.38 13.43 6.92
CA PRO A 130 16.70 13.91 6.52
C PRO A 130 16.93 13.78 5.01
N ARG A 131 17.81 14.64 4.49
CA ARG A 131 18.28 14.66 3.09
C ARG A 131 19.58 13.89 2.87
N THR A 132 19.98 13.06 3.83
CA THR A 132 21.24 12.31 3.83
C THR A 132 21.00 10.86 3.46
N GLY A 133 21.87 10.28 2.63
CA GLY A 133 21.86 8.85 2.37
C GLY A 133 22.01 8.49 0.90
N ALA A 134 22.03 7.18 0.64
CA ALA A 134 22.13 6.67 -0.71
C ALA A 134 20.88 6.99 -1.54
N GLN A 135 21.10 7.30 -2.81
CA GLN A 135 20.07 7.58 -3.82
C GLN A 135 20.20 6.56 -4.95
N ARG A 136 19.54 5.41 -4.78
CA ARG A 136 19.54 4.32 -5.77
C ARG A 136 18.13 3.80 -5.95
N TYR A 137 17.56 4.01 -7.13
CA TYR A 137 16.21 3.56 -7.47
C TYR A 137 16.29 2.65 -8.70
N THR A 138 16.22 1.34 -8.48
CA THR A 138 16.24 0.34 -9.56
C THR A 138 15.22 -0.74 -9.25
N THR A 139 14.32 -1.01 -10.20
CA THR A 139 13.20 -1.94 -9.98
C THR A 139 13.40 -3.31 -10.62
N ASN A 140 14.31 -3.42 -11.59
CA ASN A 140 14.37 -4.58 -12.50
C ASN A 140 15.60 -5.48 -12.30
N SER A 141 16.54 -5.07 -11.44
CA SER A 141 17.77 -5.79 -11.15
C SER A 141 18.22 -5.54 -9.72
N TRP A 142 19.13 -6.38 -9.23
CA TRP A 142 19.86 -6.14 -7.99
C TRP A 142 20.57 -4.79 -8.05
N VAL A 143 20.42 -3.99 -7.00
CA VAL A 143 21.05 -2.67 -6.90
C VAL A 143 22.56 -2.84 -6.78
N GLN A 144 23.32 -2.06 -7.56
CA GLN A 144 24.77 -1.97 -7.40
C GLN A 144 25.09 -0.84 -6.42
N PHE A 145 25.57 -1.22 -5.24
CA PHE A 145 25.92 -0.28 -4.17
C PHE A 145 27.08 -0.85 -3.35
N GLU A 146 28.02 0.01 -2.97
CA GLU A 146 29.19 -0.39 -2.19
C GLU A 146 28.77 -0.96 -0.84
N GLY A 147 29.28 -2.14 -0.51
CA GLY A 147 28.91 -2.87 0.72
C GLY A 147 27.59 -3.64 0.65
N TYR A 148 26.81 -3.53 -0.43
CA TYR A 148 25.60 -4.34 -0.62
C TYR A 148 25.92 -5.63 -1.38
N ASP A 149 25.92 -6.75 -0.67
CA ASP A 149 25.91 -8.10 -1.25
C ASP A 149 24.47 -8.66 -1.23
N PRO A 150 23.83 -8.83 -2.40
CA PRO A 150 22.48 -9.39 -2.48
C PRO A 150 22.32 -10.77 -1.84
N LEU A 151 23.30 -11.67 -1.97
CA LEU A 151 23.19 -13.03 -1.46
C LEU A 151 23.29 -13.01 0.06
N GLU A 152 24.26 -12.28 0.61
CA GLU A 152 24.43 -12.18 2.05
C GLU A 152 23.25 -11.43 2.71
N SER A 153 22.73 -10.41 2.03
CA SER A 153 21.53 -9.71 2.44
C SER A 153 20.32 -10.65 2.56
N ILE A 154 20.11 -11.56 1.60
CA ILE A 154 18.99 -12.52 1.66
C ILE A 154 19.19 -13.52 2.80
N ARG A 155 20.43 -13.98 3.04
CA ARG A 155 20.74 -14.85 4.18
C ARG A 155 20.39 -14.17 5.50
N GLN A 156 20.74 -12.90 5.67
CA GLN A 156 20.38 -12.08 6.83
C GLN A 156 18.86 -11.98 6.98
N MET A 157 18.16 -11.59 5.91
CA MET A 157 16.71 -11.37 5.93
C MET A 157 15.89 -12.64 6.19
N CYS A 158 16.38 -13.78 5.72
CA CYS A 158 15.76 -15.10 5.94
C CYS A 158 16.25 -15.79 7.22
N GLY A 159 17.28 -15.26 7.89
CA GLY A 159 17.94 -15.91 9.01
C GLY A 159 18.50 -17.29 8.65
N ASN A 160 18.94 -17.47 7.39
CA ASN A 160 19.38 -18.76 6.86
C ASN A 160 20.71 -18.60 6.11
N PRO A 161 21.86 -18.89 6.76
CA PRO A 161 23.17 -18.76 6.15
C PRO A 161 23.44 -19.78 5.02
N ASN A 162 22.62 -20.83 4.92
CA ASN A 162 22.82 -21.92 3.95
C ASN A 162 22.23 -21.63 2.56
N ILE A 163 21.66 -20.44 2.33
CA ILE A 163 21.17 -20.06 0.99
C ILE A 163 22.37 -19.91 0.06
N GLN A 164 22.41 -20.72 -1.01
CA GLN A 164 23.50 -20.69 -2.00
C GLN A 164 23.12 -19.94 -3.27
N GLU A 165 21.83 -19.96 -3.64
CA GLU A 165 21.35 -19.36 -4.88
C GLU A 165 20.80 -17.96 -4.66
N LEU A 166 21.19 -17.03 -5.55
CA LEU A 166 20.66 -15.68 -5.54
C LEU A 166 19.27 -15.64 -6.18
N SER A 167 18.24 -15.62 -5.35
CA SER A 167 16.85 -15.49 -5.78
C SER A 167 16.05 -14.63 -4.80
N ARG A 168 15.00 -13.96 -5.29
CA ARG A 168 14.15 -13.11 -4.43
C ARG A 168 13.34 -14.01 -3.48
N PRO A 169 13.49 -13.86 -2.15
CA PRO A 169 12.75 -14.69 -1.20
C PRO A 169 11.25 -14.39 -1.26
N LYS A 170 10.42 -15.39 -0.91
CA LYS A 170 9.00 -15.11 -0.64
C LYS A 170 8.90 -14.50 0.75
N ILE A 171 7.82 -13.76 1.02
CA ILE A 171 7.58 -13.21 2.37
C ILE A 171 7.55 -14.32 3.43
N ALA A 172 7.09 -15.51 3.08
CA ALA A 172 7.07 -16.68 3.95
C ALA A 172 8.46 -17.15 4.43
N ASP A 173 9.53 -16.80 3.70
CA ASP A 173 10.91 -17.22 3.99
C ASP A 173 11.65 -16.21 4.87
N LEU A 174 11.12 -14.98 4.99
CA LEU A 174 11.71 -13.90 5.78
C LEU A 174 11.51 -14.13 7.29
N THR A 175 12.48 -13.68 8.10
CA THR A 175 12.33 -13.62 9.56
C THR A 175 11.15 -12.75 9.97
N LEU A 176 10.69 -12.86 11.22
CA LEU A 176 9.59 -12.02 11.72
C LEU A 176 9.90 -10.51 11.60
N GLU A 177 11.12 -10.12 11.96
CA GLU A 177 11.59 -8.74 11.88
C GLU A 177 11.64 -8.25 10.42
N SER A 178 12.27 -9.01 9.52
CA SER A 178 12.37 -8.66 8.10
C SER A 178 11.00 -8.61 7.42
N ARG A 179 10.04 -9.47 7.81
CA ARG A 179 8.65 -9.37 7.33
C ARG A 179 8.00 -8.07 7.77
N LEU A 180 8.16 -7.66 9.03
CA LEU A 180 7.59 -6.41 9.52
C LEU A 180 8.20 -5.20 8.81
N ILE A 181 9.53 -5.18 8.61
CA ILE A 181 10.21 -4.14 7.83
C ILE A 181 9.66 -4.12 6.40
N HIS A 182 9.54 -5.27 5.74
CA HIS A 182 8.93 -5.36 4.41
C HIS A 182 7.53 -4.76 4.38
N HIS A 183 6.69 -5.09 5.37
CA HIS A 183 5.34 -4.55 5.46
C HIS A 183 5.34 -3.02 5.56
N ILE A 184 6.22 -2.44 6.39
CA ILE A 184 6.38 -0.98 6.50
C ILE A 184 6.87 -0.39 5.16
N ILE A 185 7.84 -1.02 4.51
CA ILE A 185 8.32 -0.60 3.18
C ILE A 185 7.16 -0.58 2.18
N ALA A 186 6.44 -1.68 2.05
CA ALA A 186 5.42 -1.85 1.01
C ALA A 186 4.16 -0.99 1.22
N HIS A 187 3.90 -0.53 2.45
CA HIS A 187 2.76 0.34 2.75
C HIS A 187 3.13 1.83 2.83
N ASN A 188 4.37 2.17 3.19
CA ASN A 188 4.75 3.56 3.48
C ASN A 188 5.90 4.09 2.64
N ILE A 189 6.95 3.30 2.41
CA ILE A 189 8.14 3.75 1.68
C ILE A 189 7.93 3.63 0.17
N LEU A 190 7.40 2.49 -0.28
CA LEU A 190 7.00 2.19 -1.66
C LEU A 190 5.53 1.70 -1.69
N PRO A 191 4.55 2.55 -1.34
CA PRO A 191 3.16 2.17 -1.23
C PRO A 191 2.60 1.66 -2.57
N ARG A 192 2.08 0.43 -2.57
CA ARG A 192 1.52 -0.20 -3.78
C ARG A 192 0.16 -0.84 -3.51
N SER A 193 -0.67 -0.98 -4.54
CA SER A 193 -1.90 -1.78 -4.48
C SER A 193 -1.63 -3.22 -4.95
N GLY A 194 -2.33 -4.19 -4.38
CA GLY A 194 -2.30 -5.59 -4.82
C GLY A 194 -1.60 -6.51 -3.83
N SER A 195 -0.97 -7.57 -4.34
CA SER A 195 -0.32 -8.58 -3.50
C SER A 195 0.94 -8.03 -2.84
N TYR A 196 1.06 -8.32 -1.55
CA TYR A 196 2.24 -8.05 -0.72
C TYR A 196 3.07 -9.30 -0.49
N GLU A 197 2.84 -10.39 -1.24
CA GLU A 197 3.47 -11.70 -1.02
C GLU A 197 4.86 -11.82 -1.67
N TYR A 198 5.26 -10.83 -2.46
CA TYR A 198 6.51 -10.84 -3.22
C TYR A 198 7.37 -9.63 -2.88
N THR A 199 8.67 -9.85 -2.71
CA THR A 199 9.67 -8.79 -2.61
C THR A 199 10.16 -8.38 -4.00
N SER A 200 10.22 -7.08 -4.28
CA SER A 200 10.97 -6.54 -5.43
C SER A 200 12.45 -6.39 -5.11
N TYR A 201 13.30 -6.20 -6.12
CA TYR A 201 14.73 -5.92 -5.90
C TYR A 201 14.94 -4.65 -5.05
N LEU A 202 14.09 -3.64 -5.26
CA LEU A 202 14.15 -2.40 -4.50
C LEU A 202 13.72 -2.60 -3.04
N ASP A 203 12.73 -3.46 -2.79
CA ASP A 203 12.31 -3.80 -1.41
C ASP A 203 13.45 -4.44 -0.63
N LEU A 204 14.17 -5.37 -1.27
CA LEU A 204 15.31 -6.06 -0.66
C LEU A 204 16.44 -5.07 -0.38
N PHE A 205 16.77 -4.19 -1.34
CA PHE A 205 17.80 -3.17 -1.11
C PHE A 205 17.45 -2.22 0.04
N ILE A 206 16.20 -1.72 0.10
CA ILE A 206 15.77 -0.82 1.18
C ILE A 206 15.77 -1.57 2.52
N MET A 207 15.30 -2.82 2.54
CA MET A 207 15.29 -3.64 3.75
C MET A 207 16.72 -3.90 4.27
N TRP A 208 17.66 -4.20 3.37
CA TRP A 208 19.08 -4.34 3.70
C TRP A 208 19.62 -3.06 4.33
N ALA A 209 19.34 -1.90 3.71
CA ALA A 209 19.81 -0.62 4.21
C ALA A 209 19.24 -0.31 5.61
N ILE A 210 17.97 -0.63 5.86
CA ILE A 210 17.35 -0.49 7.17
C ILE A 210 18.03 -1.40 8.20
N LEU A 211 18.16 -2.70 7.90
CA LEU A 211 18.78 -3.69 8.80
C LEU A 211 20.23 -3.35 9.14
N ASN A 212 20.98 -2.82 8.19
CA ASN A 212 22.39 -2.45 8.34
C ASN A 212 22.61 -0.97 8.67
N LYS A 213 21.53 -0.23 8.99
CA LYS A 213 21.56 1.21 9.35
C LYS A 213 22.27 2.10 8.32
N VAL A 214 22.27 1.70 7.05
CA VAL A 214 22.75 2.50 5.93
C VAL A 214 21.70 3.56 5.62
N LYS A 215 22.08 4.84 5.74
CA LYS A 215 21.16 5.97 5.53
C LYS A 215 20.63 5.98 4.09
N LEU A 216 19.33 6.09 3.96
CA LEU A 216 18.64 6.28 2.68
C LEU A 216 17.92 7.62 2.64
N ASP A 217 17.99 8.26 1.48
CA ASP A 217 17.35 9.55 1.26
C ASP A 217 15.87 9.38 0.88
N LEU A 218 14.99 9.40 1.89
CA LEU A 218 13.58 9.07 1.70
C LEU A 218 12.86 10.00 0.71
N ALA A 219 13.17 11.29 0.70
CA ALA A 219 12.53 12.22 -0.24
C ALA A 219 12.86 11.90 -1.70
N PHE A 220 14.07 11.39 -1.97
CA PHE A 220 14.43 10.85 -3.28
C PHE A 220 13.59 9.61 -3.62
N TYR A 221 13.48 8.64 -2.71
CA TYR A 221 12.67 7.44 -2.93
C TYR A 221 11.19 7.76 -3.16
N ILE A 222 10.63 8.69 -2.39
CA ILE A 222 9.23 9.13 -2.55
C ILE A 222 9.02 9.74 -3.94
N ALA A 223 9.88 10.67 -4.37
CA ALA A 223 9.70 11.35 -5.64
C ALA A 223 9.78 10.38 -6.83
N TRP A 224 10.79 9.51 -6.85
CA TRP A 224 10.94 8.48 -7.88
C TRP A 224 9.81 7.45 -7.86
N HIS A 225 9.32 7.10 -6.69
CA HIS A 225 8.19 6.19 -6.58
C HIS A 225 6.88 6.82 -7.06
N MET A 226 6.63 8.10 -6.74
CA MET A 226 5.50 8.85 -7.29
C MET A 226 5.52 8.87 -8.82
N GLU A 227 6.68 9.16 -9.42
CA GLU A 227 6.86 9.14 -10.88
C GLU A 227 6.63 7.74 -11.47
N THR A 228 7.25 6.72 -10.88
CA THR A 228 7.10 5.33 -11.33
C THR A 228 5.63 4.90 -11.30
N CYS A 229 4.92 5.24 -10.21
CA CYS A 229 3.53 4.89 -10.05
C CYS A 229 2.63 5.66 -11.01
N VAL A 230 2.79 6.98 -11.15
CA VAL A 230 1.90 7.77 -12.02
C VAL A 230 2.00 7.33 -13.49
N ASN A 231 3.20 6.95 -13.94
CA ASN A 231 3.44 6.48 -15.31
C ASN A 231 2.95 5.04 -15.57
N LYS A 232 2.64 4.27 -14.51
CA LYS A 232 2.07 2.93 -14.64
C LYS A 232 0.57 3.01 -14.94
N LYS A 233 0.17 2.51 -16.12
CA LYS A 233 -1.26 2.39 -16.50
C LYS A 233 -2.03 1.59 -15.44
N ASN A 234 -3.15 2.14 -14.98
CA ASN A 234 -4.00 1.57 -13.93
C ASN A 234 -3.29 1.27 -12.59
N GLY A 235 -2.10 1.84 -12.34
CA GLY A 235 -1.40 1.68 -11.06
C GLY A 235 -2.12 2.37 -9.90
N ALA A 236 -1.79 2.02 -8.66
CA ALA A 236 -2.20 2.83 -7.52
C ALA A 236 -1.53 4.21 -7.55
N LEU A 237 -2.12 5.18 -6.86
CA LEU A 237 -1.54 6.49 -6.57
C LEU A 237 -1.05 6.48 -5.12
N PRO A 238 0.26 6.50 -4.86
CA PRO A 238 0.79 6.35 -3.51
C PRO A 238 0.62 7.60 -2.64
N TYR A 239 0.98 7.48 -1.36
CA TYR A 239 1.18 8.59 -0.42
C TYR A 239 -0.03 9.50 -0.16
N GLY A 240 -1.26 8.97 -0.17
CA GLY A 240 -2.47 9.78 0.00
C GLY A 240 -2.45 10.64 1.28
N LEU A 241 -2.01 10.07 2.39
CA LEU A 241 -1.86 10.76 3.68
C LEU A 241 -0.82 11.90 3.63
N HIS A 242 0.35 11.63 3.05
CA HIS A 242 1.44 12.62 2.98
C HIS A 242 1.17 13.72 1.96
N ILE A 243 0.44 13.42 0.88
CA ILE A 243 0.01 14.44 -0.08
C ILE A 243 -0.92 15.43 0.60
N THR A 244 -1.84 15.01 1.47
CA THR A 244 -2.64 15.96 2.25
C THR A 244 -1.77 16.88 3.13
N THR A 245 -0.69 16.36 3.72
CA THR A 245 0.29 17.17 4.47
C THR A 245 0.98 18.20 3.58
N ILE A 246 1.38 17.79 2.37
CA ILE A 246 1.95 18.68 1.35
C ILE A 246 0.95 19.77 0.95
N LEU A 247 -0.30 19.42 0.64
CA LEU A 247 -1.31 20.38 0.22
C LEU A 247 -1.60 21.43 1.30
N ASN A 248 -1.63 21.02 2.57
CA ASN A 248 -1.74 21.93 3.71
C ASN A 248 -0.58 22.92 3.77
N HIS A 249 0.65 22.47 3.56
CA HIS A 249 1.83 23.34 3.55
C HIS A 249 1.74 24.44 2.48
N PHE A 250 1.16 24.14 1.31
CA PHE A 250 0.94 25.12 0.24
C PHE A 250 -0.34 25.95 0.40
N GLY A 251 -1.06 25.80 1.52
CA GLY A 251 -2.28 26.56 1.82
C GLY A 251 -3.43 26.25 0.86
N VAL A 252 -3.54 25.00 0.40
CA VAL A 252 -4.70 24.53 -0.36
C VAL A 252 -5.91 24.49 0.57
N ASP A 253 -7.00 25.11 0.14
CA ASP A 253 -8.24 25.13 0.93
C ASP A 253 -8.99 23.79 0.81
N PHE A 254 -9.24 23.13 1.94
CA PHE A 254 -9.99 21.88 2.02
C PHE A 254 -11.47 22.10 2.33
N SER A 255 -11.93 23.36 2.47
CA SER A 255 -13.34 23.65 2.65
C SER A 255 -14.19 23.06 1.51
N GLY A 256 -15.31 22.43 1.89
CA GLY A 256 -16.22 21.76 0.95
C GLY A 256 -15.72 20.40 0.41
N GLU A 257 -14.50 19.96 0.74
CA GLU A 257 -13.99 18.66 0.30
C GLU A 257 -14.50 17.54 1.19
N LYS A 258 -14.99 16.46 0.58
CA LYS A 258 -15.40 15.26 1.32
C LYS A 258 -14.16 14.47 1.75
N GLU A 259 -13.95 14.40 3.06
CA GLU A 259 -12.99 13.46 3.64
C GLU A 259 -13.32 12.05 3.18
N THR A 260 -12.33 11.35 2.62
CA THR A 260 -12.54 10.00 2.10
C THR A 260 -12.19 8.94 3.13
N ARG A 261 -11.26 9.22 4.03
CA ARG A 261 -10.79 8.27 5.04
C ARG A 261 -10.06 8.99 6.18
N ASP A 262 -10.44 8.66 7.41
CA ASP A 262 -9.69 8.99 8.62
C ASP A 262 -8.86 7.77 9.08
N VAL A 263 -7.92 8.00 9.99
CA VAL A 263 -7.08 6.97 10.59
C VAL A 263 -7.91 6.01 11.44
N SER A 264 -7.92 4.74 11.05
CA SER A 264 -8.52 3.65 11.84
C SER A 264 -7.47 2.85 12.61
N HIS A 265 -7.90 2.09 13.63
CA HIS A 265 -7.03 1.15 14.35
C HIS A 265 -6.35 0.13 13.42
N LYS A 266 -7.01 -0.26 12.32
CA LYS A 266 -6.47 -1.18 11.30
C LYS A 266 -5.32 -0.56 10.50
N ASP A 267 -5.17 0.76 10.54
CA ASP A 267 -4.14 1.50 9.84
C ASP A 267 -2.90 1.75 10.68
N VAL A 268 -2.92 1.37 11.95
CA VAL A 268 -1.81 1.56 12.88
C VAL A 268 -1.11 0.22 13.13
N TYR A 269 0.19 0.14 12.82
CA TYR A 269 1.09 -0.87 13.37
C TYR A 269 1.33 -0.56 14.86
N GLY A 270 0.37 -0.95 15.69
CA GLY A 270 0.41 -0.91 17.16
C GLY A 270 -0.19 -2.18 17.73
N GLU A 271 -0.65 -2.15 18.98
CA GLU A 271 -1.06 -3.34 19.74
C GLU A 271 -2.04 -4.28 19.02
N THR A 272 -3.12 -3.76 18.44
CA THR A 272 -4.16 -4.55 17.78
C THR A 272 -3.67 -5.22 16.49
N THR A 273 -2.98 -4.46 15.65
CA THR A 273 -2.40 -4.94 14.39
C THR A 273 -1.23 -5.89 14.66
N MET A 274 -0.42 -5.62 15.68
CA MET A 274 0.69 -6.49 16.07
C MET A 274 0.20 -7.78 16.71
N ARG A 275 -0.78 -7.78 17.61
CA ARG A 275 -1.38 -9.03 18.12
C ARG A 275 -1.94 -9.89 16.98
N THR A 276 -2.63 -9.27 16.02
CA THR A 276 -3.21 -9.98 14.86
C THR A 276 -2.13 -10.48 13.90
N ASN A 277 -1.13 -9.65 13.60
CA ASN A 277 -0.04 -10.00 12.69
C ASN A 277 0.92 -10.99 13.32
N GLU A 278 1.26 -10.84 14.60
CA GLU A 278 2.14 -11.76 15.33
C GLU A 278 1.53 -13.16 15.39
N LEU A 279 0.22 -13.28 15.66
CA LEU A 279 -0.50 -14.55 15.57
C LEU A 279 -0.49 -15.12 14.15
N LYS A 280 -0.75 -14.30 13.12
CA LYS A 280 -0.69 -14.74 11.71
C LYS A 280 0.73 -15.15 11.29
N LEU A 281 1.74 -14.40 11.71
CA LEU A 281 3.15 -14.58 11.36
C LEU A 281 3.75 -15.79 12.09
N LYS A 282 3.35 -16.05 13.34
CA LYS A 282 3.66 -17.26 14.13
C LYS A 282 2.96 -18.48 13.51
N LEU A 283 1.66 -18.41 13.22
CA LEU A 283 0.92 -19.50 12.59
C LEU A 283 1.49 -19.84 11.21
N GLN A 284 1.88 -18.83 10.41
CA GLN A 284 2.53 -19.07 9.12
C GLN A 284 3.93 -19.69 9.28
N GLY A 285 4.71 -19.25 10.27
CA GLY A 285 6.00 -19.85 10.60
C GLY A 285 5.88 -21.33 10.98
N MET A 286 4.89 -21.66 11.83
CA MET A 286 4.58 -23.04 12.21
C MET A 286 4.13 -23.88 11.00
N LYS A 287 3.22 -23.36 10.15
CA LYS A 287 2.82 -24.02 8.90
C LYS A 287 4.01 -24.28 7.97
N ASN A 288 4.97 -23.37 7.90
CA ASN A 288 6.16 -23.51 7.06
C ASN A 288 7.16 -24.53 7.64
N GLN A 289 7.34 -24.57 8.97
CA GLN A 289 8.12 -25.62 9.63
C GLN A 289 7.54 -27.00 9.35
N CYS A 290 6.22 -27.17 9.46
CA CYS A 290 5.56 -28.44 9.09
C CYS A 290 5.80 -28.82 7.63
N LYS A 291 5.78 -27.87 6.69
CA LYS A 291 6.08 -28.14 5.27
C LYS A 291 7.55 -28.56 5.05
N ARG A 292 8.50 -27.91 5.71
CA ARG A 292 9.93 -28.25 5.61
C ARG A 292 10.21 -29.64 6.17
N ILE A 293 9.58 -29.99 7.30
CA ILE A 293 9.71 -31.32 7.90
C ILE A 293 9.14 -32.40 6.96
N LYS A 294 7.95 -32.19 6.40
CA LYS A 294 7.37 -33.11 5.39
C LYS A 294 8.26 -33.30 4.15
N SER A 295 8.96 -32.25 3.72
CA SER A 295 9.88 -32.32 2.58
C SER A 295 11.17 -33.09 2.92
N LEU A 296 11.66 -32.99 4.15
CA LEU A 296 12.83 -33.74 4.64
C LEU A 296 12.50 -35.23 4.79
N GLU A 297 11.30 -35.54 5.28
CA GLU A 297 10.77 -36.90 5.39
C GLU A 297 10.71 -37.60 4.01
N ALA A 298 10.20 -36.92 2.98
CA ALA A 298 10.17 -37.44 1.61
C ALA A 298 11.58 -37.70 1.02
N HIS A 299 12.58 -36.89 1.38
CA HIS A 299 13.97 -37.07 0.95
C HIS A 299 14.67 -38.24 1.63
N LEU A 300 14.39 -38.45 2.93
CA LEU A 300 14.94 -39.57 3.71
C LEU A 300 14.37 -40.91 3.24
N LEU A 301 13.08 -40.95 2.89
CA LEU A 301 12.41 -42.13 2.32
C LEU A 301 12.90 -42.51 0.90
N GLY A 302 13.59 -41.59 0.20
CA GLY A 302 14.14 -41.82 -1.14
C GLY A 302 15.62 -42.20 -1.21
N SER A 303 16.33 -42.28 -0.07
CA SER A 303 17.78 -42.55 -0.04
C SER A 303 18.09 -44.05 0.07
N SER A 304 18.70 -44.63 -0.97
CA SER A 304 18.96 -46.08 -1.11
C SER A 304 20.19 -46.61 -0.34
N ARG A 305 20.67 -45.89 0.68
CA ARG A 305 21.84 -46.30 1.48
C ARG A 305 21.54 -46.25 2.98
N MET A 306 20.69 -47.16 3.47
CA MET A 306 20.62 -47.47 4.91
C MET A 306 20.42 -48.97 5.12
N ASN A 307 21.06 -49.51 6.16
CA ASN A 307 20.94 -50.91 6.54
C ASN A 307 19.57 -51.16 7.23
N GLU A 308 18.97 -52.32 7.01
CA GLU A 308 17.58 -52.68 7.39
C GLU A 308 17.23 -52.35 8.87
N ASP A 309 18.13 -52.65 9.82
CA ASP A 309 17.89 -52.38 11.25
C ASP A 309 17.86 -50.88 11.59
N ASN A 310 18.71 -50.08 10.93
CA ASN A 310 18.66 -48.62 11.04
C ASN A 310 17.45 -48.05 10.31
N PHE A 311 17.00 -48.69 9.23
CA PHE A 311 15.82 -48.28 8.49
C PHE A 311 14.54 -48.47 9.31
N GLN A 312 14.37 -49.62 9.98
CA GLN A 312 13.21 -49.88 10.84
C GLN A 312 13.18 -48.97 12.09
N LEU A 313 14.35 -48.68 12.68
CA LEU A 313 14.44 -47.71 13.79
C LEU A 313 14.08 -46.29 13.34
N VAL A 314 14.49 -45.90 12.13
CA VAL A 314 14.15 -44.59 11.55
C VAL A 314 12.68 -44.53 11.16
N LEU A 315 12.09 -45.58 10.58
CA LEU A 315 10.66 -45.66 10.30
C LEU A 315 9.82 -45.58 11.57
N GLY A 316 10.17 -46.31 12.64
CA GLY A 316 9.45 -46.22 13.91
C GLY A 316 9.53 -44.82 14.55
N ARG A 317 10.66 -44.13 14.39
CA ARG A 317 10.80 -42.71 14.80
C ARG A 317 10.01 -41.77 13.89
N LEU A 318 9.94 -42.05 12.59
CA LEU A 318 9.14 -41.29 11.63
C LEU A 318 7.64 -41.47 11.87
N ASP A 319 7.16 -42.68 12.16
CA ASP A 319 5.75 -42.93 12.50
C ASP A 319 5.35 -42.26 13.81
N SER A 320 6.23 -42.32 14.82
CA SER A 320 6.03 -41.60 16.07
C SER A 320 6.02 -40.08 15.85
N LEU A 321 6.91 -39.57 14.99
CA LEU A 321 6.96 -38.16 14.62
C LEU A 321 5.74 -37.73 13.78
N ALA A 322 5.29 -38.56 12.84
CA ALA A 322 4.11 -38.33 12.00
C ALA A 322 2.84 -38.34 12.85
N THR A 323 2.75 -39.24 13.83
CA THR A 323 1.66 -39.28 14.82
C THR A 323 1.68 -38.04 15.70
N SER A 324 2.85 -37.65 16.21
CA SER A 324 3.01 -36.40 16.98
C SER A 324 2.68 -35.17 16.13
N MET A 325 3.05 -35.16 14.85
CA MET A 325 2.72 -34.09 13.91
C MET A 325 1.23 -34.04 13.59
N GLY A 326 0.57 -35.19 13.45
CA GLY A 326 -0.88 -35.28 13.32
C GLY A 326 -1.57 -34.66 14.53
N ASN A 327 -1.13 -35.02 15.73
CA ASN A 327 -1.67 -34.47 16.98
C ASN A 327 -1.42 -32.96 17.11
N ILE A 328 -0.23 -32.48 16.73
CA ILE A 328 0.09 -31.04 16.69
C ILE A 328 -0.77 -30.33 15.64
N GLN A 329 -0.96 -30.92 14.45
CA GLN A 329 -1.79 -30.34 13.40
C GLN A 329 -3.25 -30.24 13.84
N THR A 330 -3.82 -31.29 14.43
CA THR A 330 -5.16 -31.27 15.00
C THR A 330 -5.26 -30.25 16.15
N SER A 331 -4.24 -30.14 16.99
CA SER A 331 -4.19 -29.12 18.05
C SER A 331 -4.16 -27.69 17.47
N ILE A 332 -3.40 -27.47 16.39
CA ILE A 332 -3.33 -26.20 15.65
C ILE A 332 -4.68 -25.89 15.00
N ASP A 333 -5.34 -26.87 14.40
CA ASP A 333 -6.63 -26.67 13.73
C ASP A 333 -7.73 -26.37 14.76
N ASN A 334 -7.72 -27.07 15.90
CA ASN A 334 -8.61 -26.79 17.03
C ASN A 334 -8.35 -25.40 17.63
N PHE A 335 -7.09 -25.01 17.80
CA PHE A 335 -6.72 -23.67 18.25
C PHE A 335 -7.16 -22.60 17.24
N SER A 336 -6.96 -22.85 15.94
CA SER A 336 -7.38 -21.97 14.86
C SER A 336 -8.90 -21.80 14.83
N ALA A 337 -9.66 -22.88 15.01
CA ALA A 337 -11.11 -22.85 15.11
C ALA A 337 -11.59 -22.10 16.35
N MET A 338 -10.96 -22.33 17.52
CA MET A 338 -11.25 -21.60 18.75
C MET A 338 -10.97 -20.10 18.62
N VAL A 339 -9.85 -19.73 18.01
CA VAL A 339 -9.46 -18.34 17.76
C VAL A 339 -10.44 -17.68 16.79
N THR A 340 -10.79 -18.37 15.69
CA THR A 340 -11.78 -17.89 14.71
C THR A 340 -13.14 -17.66 15.38
N ARG A 341 -13.60 -18.60 16.21
CA ARG A 341 -14.86 -18.48 16.94
C ARG A 341 -14.85 -17.30 17.91
N LYS A 342 -13.77 -17.09 18.67
CA LYS A 342 -13.64 -15.92 19.55
C LYS A 342 -13.65 -14.60 18.77
N PHE A 343 -12.99 -14.54 17.62
CA PHE A 343 -13.02 -13.36 16.77
C PHE A 343 -14.43 -13.07 16.21
N SER A 344 -15.17 -14.10 15.77
CA SER A 344 -16.56 -13.93 15.35
C SER A 344 -17.45 -13.41 16.47
N THR A 345 -17.26 -13.88 17.72
CA THR A 345 -18.00 -13.36 18.88
C THR A 345 -17.67 -11.89 19.16
N TYR A 346 -16.40 -11.49 19.02
CA TYR A 346 -16.04 -10.08 19.15
C TYR A 346 -16.62 -9.23 18.01
N ASP A 347 -16.58 -9.71 16.76
CA ASP A 347 -17.16 -8.99 15.62
C ASP A 347 -18.68 -8.79 15.78
N GLU A 348 -19.40 -9.79 16.30
CA GLU A 348 -20.83 -9.68 16.65
C GLU A 348 -21.08 -8.66 17.76
N GLN A 349 -20.24 -8.64 18.80
CA GLN A 349 -20.31 -7.67 19.90
C GLN A 349 -19.98 -6.24 19.45
N PHE A 350 -19.01 -6.07 18.55
CA PHE A 350 -18.69 -4.78 17.96
C PHE A 350 -19.80 -4.30 17.01
N GLY A 351 -20.41 -5.20 16.23
CA GLY A 351 -21.56 -4.87 15.39
C GLY A 351 -22.76 -4.37 16.20
N THR A 352 -23.07 -5.05 17.32
CA THR A 352 -24.15 -4.62 18.23
C THR A 352 -23.84 -3.29 18.92
N LEU A 353 -22.57 -3.04 19.27
CA LEU A 353 -22.14 -1.76 19.83
C LEU A 353 -22.22 -0.63 18.78
N GLU A 354 -21.85 -0.89 17.53
CA GLU A 354 -21.95 0.06 16.43
C GLU A 354 -23.40 0.45 16.14
N THR A 355 -24.32 -0.52 16.13
CA THR A 355 -25.77 -0.26 16.02
C THR A 355 -26.27 0.59 17.21
N SER A 356 -25.84 0.26 18.43
CA SER A 356 -26.24 1.02 19.62
C SER A 356 -25.74 2.47 19.59
N ILE A 357 -24.51 2.70 19.10
CA ILE A 357 -23.94 4.04 18.93
C ILE A 357 -24.68 4.82 17.83
N GLN A 358 -25.07 4.17 16.73
CA GLN A 358 -25.87 4.78 15.68
C GLN A 358 -27.24 5.20 16.20
N GLU A 359 -27.93 4.34 16.96
CA GLU A 359 -29.22 4.67 17.58
C GLU A 359 -29.12 5.85 18.56
N ILE A 360 -28.04 5.91 19.36
CA ILE A 360 -27.80 7.04 20.26
C ILE A 360 -27.55 8.33 19.47
N ASN A 361 -26.75 8.28 18.41
CA ASN A 361 -26.48 9.45 17.57
C ASN A 361 -27.74 9.94 16.86
N GLU A 362 -28.58 9.04 16.34
CA GLU A 362 -29.87 9.42 15.76
C GLU A 362 -30.81 10.06 16.78
N ARG A 363 -30.83 9.55 18.02
CA ARG A 363 -31.62 10.18 19.11
C ARG A 363 -31.11 11.56 19.48
N LEU A 364 -29.80 11.77 19.53
CA LEU A 364 -29.21 13.07 19.82
C LEU A 364 -29.51 14.10 18.70
N ILE A 365 -29.39 13.68 17.44
CA ILE A 365 -29.75 14.51 16.27
C ILE A 365 -31.24 14.88 16.32
N ASN A 366 -32.12 13.92 16.65
CA ASN A 366 -33.57 14.17 16.75
C ASN A 366 -33.95 15.05 17.96
N GLN A 367 -33.08 15.17 18.97
CA GLN A 367 -33.25 16.06 20.12
C GLN A 367 -32.61 17.44 19.93
N GLY A 368 -31.96 17.69 18.79
CA GLY A 368 -31.37 19.00 18.46
C GLY A 368 -30.14 19.37 19.30
N ILE A 369 -29.41 18.37 19.82
CA ILE A 369 -28.15 18.52 20.55
C ILE A 369 -26.96 18.31 19.59
#